data_AF-A0AAP0MBI6-F1
#
_entry.id   AF-A0AAP0MBI6-F1
#
_cell.length_a   1.000
_cell.length_b   1.000
_cell.length_c   1.000
_cell.angle_alpha   90.00
_cell.angle_beta   90.00
_cell.angle_gamma   90.00
#
_symmetry.space_group_name_H-M   'P 1'
#
loop_
_entity.id
_entity.type
_entity.pdbx_description
1 polymer ?
#
loop_
_entity_poly.entity_id
_entity_poly.type
_entity_poly.pdbx_seq_one_letter_code
_entity_poly.pdbx_strand_id
1 'polypeptide(L)'
;MKEYEERAVSLALDRQKLQALTNKLKSVRLTFLGPLCERSDLQMDAFFFGKLQVKNLERSYIKMWSLHCSGQKPQHFKVTENDLDFPCDR
;
A
#
# COMPACT_ATOMS: atom_id res chain seq x y z
N MET A 1 3.00 26.12 5.82
CA MET A 1 2.41 26.10 7.18
C MET A 1 0.96 26.55 7.17
N LYS A 2 0.65 27.72 6.59
CA LYS A 2 -0.72 28.25 6.50
C LYS A 2 -1.77 27.27 5.96
N GLU A 3 -1.46 26.55 4.89
CA GLU A 3 -2.38 25.54 4.32
C GLU A 3 -2.67 24.38 5.29
N TYR A 4 -1.67 23.93 6.06
CA TYR A 4 -1.87 22.88 7.06
C TYR A 4 -2.74 23.37 8.22
N GLU A 5 -2.54 24.62 8.65
CA GLU A 5 -3.34 25.26 9.70
C GLU A 5 -4.80 25.43 9.25
N GLU A 6 -5.04 25.93 8.05
CA GLU A 6 -6.39 26.10 7.49
C GLU A 6 -7.12 24.75 7.37
N ARG A 7 -6.40 23.69 6.96
CA ARG A 7 -6.94 22.32 6.94
C ARG A 7 -7.23 21.79 8.35
N ALA A 8 -6.34 22.04 9.31
CA ALA A 8 -6.55 21.61 10.70
C ALA A 8 -7.77 22.32 11.33
N VAL A 9 -7.91 23.62 11.12
CA VAL A 9 -9.03 24.43 11.64
C VAL A 9 -10.35 24.01 10.98
N SER A 10 -10.38 23.82 9.66
CA SER A 10 -11.59 23.38 8.96
C SER A 10 -12.06 21.97 9.38
N LEU A 11 -11.14 21.08 9.73
CA LEU A 11 -11.46 19.77 10.29
C LEU A 11 -11.88 19.82 11.77
N ALA A 12 -11.30 20.74 12.56
CA ALA A 12 -11.66 20.91 13.96
C ALA A 12 -13.05 21.53 14.15
N LEU A 13 -13.43 22.46 13.27
CA LEU A 13 -14.74 23.13 13.30
C LEU A 13 -15.88 22.25 12.78
N ASP A 14 -15.59 21.26 11.94
CA ASP A 14 -16.59 20.40 11.29
C ASP A 14 -16.41 18.92 11.67
N ARG A 15 -17.16 18.51 12.69
CA ARG A 15 -17.15 17.14 13.21
C ARG A 15 -17.60 16.11 12.18
N GLN A 16 -18.50 16.47 11.26
CA GLN A 16 -18.99 15.55 10.22
C GLN A 16 -17.90 15.28 9.19
N LYS A 17 -17.17 16.32 8.74
CA LYS A 17 -16.00 16.16 7.87
C LYS A 17 -14.90 15.33 8.53
N LEU A 18 -14.66 15.54 9.82
CA LEU A 18 -13.69 14.74 10.57
C LEU A 18 -14.11 13.26 10.66
N GLN A 19 -15.39 12.97 10.92
CA GLN A 19 -15.91 11.60 10.93
C GLN A 19 -15.85 10.94 9.55
N ALA A 20 -16.22 11.66 8.49
CA ALA A 20 -16.13 11.17 7.12
C ALA A 20 -14.67 10.85 6.72
N LEU A 21 -13.73 11.75 7.06
CA LEU A 21 -12.30 11.53 6.85
C LEU A 21 -11.80 10.34 7.68
N THR A 22 -12.22 10.22 8.93
CA THR A 22 -11.85 9.11 9.81
C THR A 22 -12.37 7.77 9.27
N ASN A 23 -13.60 7.73 8.78
CA ASN A 23 -14.19 6.52 8.19
C ASN A 23 -13.48 6.14 6.88
N LYS A 24 -13.14 7.12 6.05
CA LYS A 24 -12.31 6.93 4.84
C LYS A 24 -10.90 6.44 5.19
N LEU A 25 -10.28 6.99 6.23
CA LEU A 25 -8.96 6.55 6.69
C LEU A 25 -9.02 5.15 7.32
N LYS A 26 -10.11 4.80 8.01
CA LYS A 26 -10.34 3.44 8.52
C LYS A 26 -10.49 2.44 7.38
N SER A 27 -11.27 2.74 6.34
CA SER A 27 -11.41 1.84 5.19
C SER A 27 -10.08 1.65 4.45
N VAL A 28 -9.31 2.73 4.25
CA VAL A 28 -7.97 2.66 3.62
C VAL A 28 -6.93 2.01 4.53
N ARG A 29 -6.98 2.21 5.86
CA ARG A 29 -6.06 1.59 6.82
C ARG A 29 -6.25 0.07 6.84
N LEU A 30 -7.49 -0.41 6.77
CA LEU A 30 -7.79 -1.83 6.58
C LEU A 30 -7.17 -2.39 5.29
N THR A 31 -6.93 -1.53 4.29
CA THR A 31 -6.28 -1.92 3.03
C THR A 31 -4.75 -1.77 3.06
N PHE A 32 -4.16 -0.75 3.72
CA PHE A 32 -2.73 -0.42 3.56
C PHE A 32 -1.86 -0.60 4.82
N LEU A 33 -2.43 -0.72 6.01
CA LEU A 33 -1.67 -0.93 7.26
C LEU A 33 -2.51 -1.83 8.18
N GLY A 34 -2.31 -3.15 8.05
CA GLY A 34 -2.69 -4.11 9.09
C GLY A 34 -2.07 -3.74 10.45
N PRO A 35 -2.73 -4.09 11.57
CA PRO A 35 -3.07 -3.18 12.65
C PRO A 35 -1.95 -2.93 13.68
N LEU A 36 -1.72 -1.66 14.02
CA LEU A 36 -1.21 -1.25 15.33
C LEU A 36 -2.35 -1.01 16.35
N CYS A 37 -3.62 -1.28 15.98
CA CYS A 37 -4.77 -0.94 16.82
C CYS A 37 -5.83 -2.06 16.76
N GLU A 38 -5.74 -2.95 17.74
CA GLU A 38 -6.82 -3.71 18.40
C GLU A 38 -8.10 -4.01 17.58
N ARG A 39 -8.17 -5.22 17.01
CA ARG A 39 -9.32 -6.14 17.06
C ARG A 39 -8.96 -7.45 16.35
N SER A 40 -9.14 -8.55 17.06
CA SER A 40 -8.68 -9.91 16.78
C SER A 40 -9.47 -10.69 15.71
N ASP A 41 -10.41 -10.04 15.01
CA ASP A 41 -11.51 -10.75 14.35
C ASP A 41 -11.46 -10.63 12.80
N LEU A 42 -10.44 -9.92 12.27
CA LEU A 42 -10.15 -9.74 10.85
C LEU A 42 -8.75 -10.29 10.52
N GLN A 43 -8.54 -11.59 10.80
CA GLN A 43 -7.24 -12.24 10.62
C GLN A 43 -6.89 -12.53 9.15
N MET A 44 -7.87 -12.48 8.23
CA MET A 44 -7.64 -12.83 6.82
C MET A 44 -7.11 -11.68 5.96
N ASP A 45 -7.52 -10.43 6.21
CA ASP A 45 -7.17 -9.32 5.31
C ASP A 45 -5.72 -8.85 5.49
N ALA A 46 -5.21 -8.84 6.73
CA ALA A 46 -3.82 -8.48 7.02
C ALA A 46 -2.82 -9.52 6.50
N PHE A 47 -3.17 -10.82 6.56
CA PHE A 47 -2.33 -11.90 6.06
C PHE A 47 -2.24 -11.91 4.53
N PHE A 48 -3.34 -11.59 3.84
CA PHE A 48 -3.39 -11.52 2.39
C PHE A 48 -2.57 -10.33 1.85
N PHE A 49 -2.67 -9.16 2.49
CA PHE A 49 -1.95 -7.96 2.06
C PHE A 49 -0.43 -8.05 2.33
N GLY A 50 -0.02 -8.62 3.48
CA GLY A 50 1.40 -8.89 3.76
C GLY A 50 2.02 -9.84 2.74
N LYS A 51 1.29 -10.88 2.32
CA LYS A 51 1.74 -11.79 1.24
C LYS A 51 1.87 -11.08 -0.10
N LEU A 52 0.91 -10.23 -0.45
CA LEU A 52 0.94 -9.49 -1.72
C LEU A 52 2.12 -8.50 -1.77
N GLN A 53 2.42 -7.81 -0.67
CA GLN A 53 3.57 -6.91 -0.58
C GLN A 53 4.91 -7.66 -0.68
N VAL A 54 5.04 -8.80 0.00
CA VAL A 54 6.24 -9.66 -0.07
C VAL A 54 6.43 -10.22 -1.48
N LYS A 55 5.36 -10.69 -2.13
CA LYS A 55 5.41 -11.18 -3.52
C LYS A 55 5.80 -10.09 -4.52
N ASN A 56 5.24 -8.89 -4.39
CA ASN A 56 5.59 -7.77 -5.26
C ASN A 56 7.06 -7.35 -5.07
N LEU A 57 7.59 -7.44 -3.85
CA LEU A 57 9.00 -7.21 -3.56
C LEU A 57 9.89 -8.28 -4.18
N GLU A 58 9.56 -9.56 -4.02
CA GLU A 58 10.29 -10.68 -4.62
C GLU A 58 10.34 -10.57 -6.16
N ARG A 59 9.19 -10.33 -6.79
CA ARG A 59 9.09 -10.06 -8.24
C ARG A 59 9.96 -8.88 -8.68
N SER A 60 10.05 -7.84 -7.84
CA SER A 60 10.89 -6.67 -8.13
C SER A 60 12.38 -7.04 -8.17
N TYR A 61 12.84 -7.86 -7.22
CA TYR A 61 14.23 -8.32 -7.18
C TYR A 61 14.56 -9.21 -8.37
N ILE A 62 13.69 -10.15 -8.72
CA ILE A 62 13.86 -11.03 -9.89
C ILE A 62 13.94 -10.19 -11.17
N LYS A 63 13.07 -9.19 -11.33
CA LYS A 63 13.07 -8.29 -12.49
C LYS A 63 14.33 -7.42 -12.55
N MET A 64 14.79 -6.88 -11.42
CA MET A 64 16.06 -6.15 -11.34
C MET A 64 17.24 -7.05 -11.75
N TRP A 65 17.26 -8.29 -11.28
CA TRP A 65 18.29 -9.26 -11.63
C TRP A 65 18.32 -9.56 -13.13
N SER A 66 17.15 -9.77 -13.74
CA SER A 66 17.02 -9.98 -15.18
C SER A 66 17.54 -8.79 -16.00
N LEU A 67 17.19 -7.56 -15.59
CA LEU A 67 17.70 -6.33 -16.22
C LEU A 67 19.22 -6.18 -16.07
N HIS A 68 19.76 -6.52 -14.90
CA HIS A 68 21.19 -6.53 -14.66
C HIS A 68 21.92 -7.54 -15.56
N CYS A 69 21.41 -8.77 -15.66
CA CYS A 69 21.98 -9.81 -16.53
C CYS A 69 21.90 -9.48 -18.02
N SER A 70 20.89 -8.73 -18.45
CA SER A 70 20.77 -8.25 -19.84
C SER A 70 21.65 -7.02 -20.16
N GLY A 71 22.41 -6.51 -19.18
CA GLY A 71 23.33 -5.38 -19.36
C GLY A 71 22.63 -4.04 -19.58
N GLN A 72 21.34 -3.95 -19.24
CA GLN A 72 20.58 -2.70 -19.36
C GLN A 72 20.94 -1.72 -18.24
N LYS A 73 20.85 -0.42 -18.55
CA LYS A 73 21.04 0.63 -17.54
C LYS A 73 19.87 0.65 -16.55
N PRO A 74 20.07 1.08 -15.30
CA PRO A 74 19.00 1.18 -14.31
C PRO A 74 17.82 1.97 -14.87
N GLN A 75 16.65 1.33 -14.95
CA GLN A 75 15.43 1.94 -15.47
C GLN A 75 14.33 1.91 -14.40
N HIS A 76 13.53 2.96 -14.35
CA HIS A 76 12.32 2.96 -13.53
C HIS A 76 11.31 1.96 -14.11
N PHE A 77 10.88 1.01 -13.29
CA PHE A 77 9.81 0.07 -13.65
C PHE A 77 8.84 -0.07 -12.48
N LYS A 78 7.58 -0.34 -12.81
CA LYS A 78 6.53 -0.63 -11.83
C LYS A 78 6.22 -2.13 -11.90
N VAL A 79 6.14 -2.78 -10.75
CA VAL A 79 5.63 -4.15 -10.65
C VAL A 79 4.10 -4.05 -10.57
N THR A 80 3.42 -4.54 -11.60
CA THR A 80 1.96 -4.71 -11.60
C THR A 80 1.60 -6.11 -11.15
N GLU A 81 0.44 -6.27 -10.51
CA GLU A 81 -0.13 -7.56 -10.08
C GLU A 81 -0.66 -8.37 -11.27
N ASN A 82 0.09 -8.41 -12.38
CA ASN A 82 -0.22 -9.23 -13.53
C ASN A 82 0.64 -10.50 -13.45
N ASP A 83 0.00 -11.62 -13.12
CA ASP A 83 0.65 -12.93 -13.04
C ASP A 83 1.18 -13.41 -14.42
N LEU A 84 0.75 -12.77 -15.51
CA LEU A 84 1.20 -13.04 -16.88
C LEU A 84 2.68 -12.68 -17.09
N ASP A 85 3.20 -11.68 -16.38
CA ASP A 85 4.60 -11.23 -16.51
C ASP A 85 5.56 -12.07 -15.65
N PHE A 86 5.03 -12.92 -14.76
CA PHE A 86 5.78 -13.70 -13.78
C PHE A 86 5.25 -15.14 -13.69
N PRO A 87 5.56 -16.01 -14.66
CA PRO A 87 5.04 -17.38 -14.73
C PRO A 87 5.51 -18.31 -13.57
N CYS A 88 6.41 -17.82 -12.70
CA CYS A 88 6.96 -18.55 -11.57
C CYS A 88 6.10 -18.51 -10.30
N ASP A 89 4.97 -17.78 -10.28
CA ASP A 89 4.07 -17.67 -9.12
C ASP A 89 3.07 -18.84 -8.94
N ARG A 90 3.28 -19.95 -9.65
CA ARG A 90 2.43 -21.16 -9.61
C ARG A 90 2.84 -22.16 -8.53
#